data_AF-A0A8F5BNG4-F1
#
_entry.id   AF-A0A8F5BNG4-F1
#
_cell.length_a   1.000
_cell.length_b   1.000
_cell.length_c   1.000
_cell.angle_alpha   90.00
_cell.angle_beta   90.00
_cell.angle_gamma   90.00
#
_symmetry.space_group_name_H-M   'P 1'
#
loop_
_entity.id
_entity.type
_entity.pdbx_description
1 polymer ?
#
loop_
_entity_poly.entity_id
_entity_poly.type
_entity_poly.pdbx_seq_one_letter_code
_entity_poly.pdbx_strand_id
1 'polypeptide(L)'
;MKKKAIGLSNDGYYVIFLHSENEIGYKKTHINEMYYVSFFSILLVSILYVIFRDIFILFLFIIPVLIYLITILISLHLYKPEVYEKIVKLEIKDKIIKIHTANKTFIIRKGKILGFTDQI
;
A
#
# COMPACT_ATOMS: atom_id res chain seq x y z
N MET A 1 11.28 15.98 5.82
CA MET A 1 10.97 14.59 5.45
C MET A 1 10.13 14.60 4.16
N LYS A 2 10.53 13.87 3.12
CA LYS A 2 9.71 13.73 1.90
C LYS A 2 8.45 12.93 2.25
N LYS A 3 7.25 13.51 2.01
CA LYS A 3 5.97 12.84 2.31
C LYS A 3 5.83 11.63 1.36
N LYS A 4 5.62 10.45 1.94
CA LYS A 4 5.33 9.20 1.22
C LYS A 4 3.86 8.85 1.39
N ALA A 5 3.26 8.22 0.41
CA ALA A 5 1.91 7.68 0.50
C ALA A 5 1.74 6.44 -0.37
N ILE A 6 0.74 5.63 -0.06
CA ILE A 6 0.31 4.55 -0.94
C ILE A 6 -0.77 5.11 -1.86
N GLY A 7 -0.54 5.01 -3.17
CA GLY A 7 -1.53 5.36 -4.18
C GLY A 7 -1.93 4.14 -5.00
N LEU A 8 -3.18 4.13 -5.45
CA LEU A 8 -3.69 3.15 -6.40
C LEU A 8 -3.58 3.71 -7.81
N SER A 9 -3.10 2.89 -8.74
CA SER A 9 -3.22 3.13 -10.18
C SER A 9 -3.94 1.96 -10.84
N ASN A 10 -4.20 2.05 -12.14
CA ASN A 10 -4.98 1.05 -12.88
C ASN A 10 -4.39 -0.37 -12.81
N ASP A 11 -3.07 -0.49 -12.63
CA ASP A 11 -2.34 -1.75 -12.64
C ASP A 11 -1.79 -2.18 -11.26
N GLY A 12 -2.23 -1.52 -10.18
CA GLY A 12 -1.91 -1.93 -8.81
C GLY A 12 -1.53 -0.78 -7.87
N TYR A 13 -0.95 -1.15 -6.73
CA TYR A 13 -0.57 -0.22 -5.68
C TYR A 13 0.88 0.25 -5.81
N TYR A 14 1.10 1.52 -5.52
CA TYR A 14 2.37 2.22 -5.63
C TYR A 14 2.71 2.94 -4.33
N VAL A 15 3.99 2.97 -3.96
CA VAL A 15 4.48 3.95 -2.99
C VAL A 15 4.90 5.18 -3.78
N ILE A 16 4.27 6.30 -3.47
CA ILE A 16 4.45 7.60 -4.10
C ILE A 16 5.22 8.48 -3.13
N PHE A 17 6.21 9.19 -3.65
CA PHE A 17 7.12 10.09 -2.97
C PHE A 17 6.93 11.47 -3.57
N LEU A 18 6.47 12.44 -2.78
CA LEU A 18 6.51 13.83 -3.23
C LEU A 18 7.96 14.32 -3.18
N HIS A 19 8.58 14.52 -4.34
CA HIS A 19 9.95 15.01 -4.44
C HIS A 19 10.00 16.53 -4.44
N SER A 20 9.11 17.16 -5.22
CA SER A 20 8.89 18.61 -5.28
C SER A 20 7.42 18.91 -5.57
N GLU A 21 7.03 20.19 -5.65
CA GLU A 21 5.64 20.58 -5.98
C GLU A 21 5.19 20.08 -7.36
N ASN A 22 6.12 19.86 -8.28
CA ASN A 22 5.84 19.50 -9.67
C ASN A 22 6.34 18.10 -10.05
N GLU A 23 6.89 17.34 -9.10
CA GLU A 23 7.52 16.04 -9.39
C GLU A 23 7.19 15.00 -8.31
N ILE A 24 6.74 13.85 -8.77
CA ILE A 24 6.54 12.67 -7.93
C ILE A 24 7.52 11.58 -8.32
N GLY A 25 8.09 10.94 -7.31
CA GLY A 25 8.73 9.64 -7.47
C GLY A 25 7.71 8.53 -7.15
N TYR A 26 7.74 7.40 -7.82
CA TYR A 26 6.94 6.25 -7.43
C TYR A 26 7.67 4.93 -7.65
N LYS A 27 7.21 3.90 -6.94
CA LYS A 27 7.65 2.51 -7.07
C LYS A 27 6.45 1.58 -6.92
N LYS A 28 6.33 0.59 -7.80
CA LYS A 28 5.26 -0.42 -7.72
C LYS A 28 5.49 -1.27 -6.47
N THR A 29 4.41 -1.58 -5.75
CA THR A 29 4.46 -2.40 -4.54
C THR A 29 3.87 -3.76 -4.80
N HIS A 30 4.33 -4.75 -4.02
CA HIS A 30 3.76 -6.09 -4.01
C HIS A 30 2.69 -6.28 -2.93
N ILE A 31 2.09 -5.18 -2.44
CA ILE A 31 1.09 -5.24 -1.36
C ILE A 31 -0.13 -6.04 -1.79
N ASN A 32 -0.51 -5.98 -3.06
CA ASN A 32 -1.68 -6.71 -3.57
C ASN A 32 -1.41 -8.22 -3.61
N GLU A 33 -0.25 -8.62 -4.10
CA GLU A 33 0.21 -10.00 -4.15
C GLU A 33 0.31 -10.58 -2.72
N MET A 34 0.89 -9.82 -1.79
CA MET A 34 0.98 -10.23 -0.39
C MET A 34 -0.37 -10.31 0.31
N TYR A 35 -1.35 -9.49 -0.10
CA TYR A 35 -2.73 -9.62 0.39
C TYR A 35 -3.30 -10.98 -0.02
N TYR A 36 -3.16 -11.39 -1.28
CA TYR A 36 -3.64 -12.70 -1.73
C TYR A 36 -2.92 -13.86 -1.05
N VAL A 37 -1.59 -13.79 -0.91
CA VAL A 37 -0.82 -14.81 -0.18
C VAL A 37 -1.32 -14.95 1.27
N SER A 38 -1.56 -13.82 1.94
CA SER A 38 -2.09 -13.80 3.31
C SER A 38 -3.49 -14.38 3.37
N PHE A 39 -4.36 -14.03 2.41
CA PHE A 39 -5.72 -14.57 2.30
C PHE A 39 -5.72 -16.09 2.13
N PHE A 40 -4.95 -16.63 1.17
CA PHE A 40 -4.88 -18.07 0.94
C PHE A 40 -4.27 -18.82 2.13
N SER A 41 -3.29 -18.21 2.82
CA SER A 41 -2.70 -18.78 4.03
C SER A 41 -3.72 -18.85 5.17
N ILE A 42 -4.50 -17.79 5.39
CA ILE A 42 -5.60 -17.75 6.36
C ILE A 42 -6.67 -18.80 6.01
N LEU A 43 -7.02 -18.92 4.72
CA LEU A 43 -7.97 -19.94 4.26
C LEU A 43 -7.48 -21.35 4.57
N LEU A 44 -6.20 -21.64 4.32
CA LEU A 44 -5.58 -22.92 4.62
C LEU A 44 -5.60 -23.22 6.13
N VAL A 45 -5.21 -22.25 6.97
CA VAL A 45 -5.26 -22.41 8.43
C VAL A 45 -6.69 -22.66 8.92
N SER A 46 -7.68 -22.00 8.30
CA SER A 46 -9.10 -22.24 8.61
C SER A 46 -9.54 -23.67 8.29
N ILE A 47 -9.12 -24.20 7.14
CA ILE A 47 -9.40 -25.60 6.75
C ILE A 47 -8.74 -26.58 7.72
N LEU A 48 -7.47 -26.36 8.07
CA LEU A 48 -6.74 -27.19 9.03
C LEU A 48 -7.43 -27.19 10.40
N TYR A 49 -7.89 -26.03 10.87
CA TYR A 49 -8.63 -25.94 12.13
C TYR A 49 -9.92 -26.78 12.11
N VAL A 50 -10.69 -26.74 11.00
CA VAL A 50 -11.91 -27.54 10.86
C VAL A 50 -11.63 -29.05 10.89
N ILE A 51 -10.52 -29.48 10.27
CA ILE A 51 -10.14 -30.90 10.18
C ILE A 51 -9.65 -31.44 11.53
N PHE A 52 -8.70 -30.75 12.16
CA PHE A 52 -8.04 -31.24 13.36
C PHE A 52 -8.77 -30.86 14.65
N ARG A 53 -9.60 -29.81 14.62
CA ARG A 53 -10.31 -29.22 15.78
C ARG A 53 -9.39 -28.84 16.94
N ASP A 54 -8.11 -28.59 16.64
CA ASP A 54 -7.12 -28.20 17.62
C ASP A 54 -7.05 -26.67 17.75
N ILE A 55 -7.25 -26.17 18.97
CA ILE A 55 -7.19 -24.75 19.29
C ILE A 55 -5.82 -24.13 18.99
N PHE A 56 -4.73 -24.91 19.07
CA PHE A 56 -3.38 -24.41 18.83
C PHE A 56 -3.16 -24.00 17.38
N ILE A 57 -3.93 -24.54 16.43
CA ILE A 57 -3.89 -24.15 15.01
C ILE A 57 -4.28 -22.69 14.83
N LEU A 58 -5.14 -22.14 15.71
CA LEU A 58 -5.56 -20.75 15.62
C LEU A 58 -4.39 -19.77 15.81
N PHE A 59 -3.32 -20.16 16.52
CA PHE A 59 -2.13 -19.31 16.63
C PHE A 59 -1.44 -19.07 15.29
N LEU A 60 -1.61 -19.97 14.31
CA LEU A 60 -1.02 -19.82 12.97
C LEU A 60 -1.63 -18.65 12.19
N PHE A 61 -2.82 -18.15 12.54
CA PHE A 61 -3.40 -16.95 11.92
C PHE A 61 -2.55 -15.69 12.12
N ILE A 62 -1.75 -15.65 13.19
CA ILE A 62 -0.91 -14.49 13.50
C ILE A 62 0.18 -14.32 12.43
N ILE A 63 0.72 -15.43 11.91
CA ILE A 63 1.84 -15.43 10.96
C ILE A 63 1.52 -14.64 9.67
N PRO A 64 0.47 -14.96 8.89
CA PRO A 64 0.17 -14.23 7.66
C PRO A 64 -0.16 -12.75 7.92
N VAL A 65 -0.83 -12.44 9.03
CA VAL A 65 -1.14 -11.05 9.41
C VAL A 65 0.14 -10.26 9.68
N LEU A 66 1.09 -10.82 10.44
CA LEU A 66 2.38 -10.18 10.70
C LEU A 66 3.19 -9.98 9.42
N ILE A 67 3.27 -10.99 8.55
CA ILE A 67 3.98 -10.89 7.27
C ILE A 67 3.41 -9.76 6.41
N TYR A 68 2.08 -9.64 6.35
CA TYR A 68 1.41 -8.58 5.62
C TYR A 68 1.73 -7.19 6.18
N LEU A 69 1.66 -7.01 7.49
CA LEU A 69 1.97 -5.74 8.16
C LEU A 69 3.44 -5.33 7.96
N ILE A 70 4.38 -6.28 8.10
CA ILE A 70 5.80 -6.03 7.86
C ILE A 70 6.04 -5.59 6.41
N THR A 71 5.36 -6.23 5.44
CA THR A 71 5.48 -5.86 4.03
C THR A 71 5.05 -4.41 3.79
N ILE A 72 3.93 -3.97 4.38
CA ILE A 72 3.46 -2.59 4.28
C ILE A 72 4.49 -1.63 4.89
N LEU A 73 5.02 -1.96 6.07
CA LEU A 73 5.99 -1.14 6.78
C LEU A 73 7.30 -1.00 6.00
N ILE A 74 7.83 -2.10 5.44
CA ILE A 74 9.01 -2.09 4.56
C ILE A 74 8.73 -1.23 3.33
N SER A 75 7.57 -1.41 2.69
CA SER A 75 7.17 -0.66 1.50
C SER A 75 7.12 0.84 1.76
N LEU A 76 6.67 1.25 2.94
CA LEU A 76 6.62 2.67 3.32
C LEU A 76 7.98 3.20 3.76
N HIS A 77 8.71 2.48 4.59
CA HIS A 77 9.91 3.03 5.23
C HIS A 77 11.15 2.90 4.35
N LEU A 78 11.37 1.73 3.77
CA LEU A 78 12.62 1.37 3.09
C LEU A 78 12.59 1.62 1.58
N TYR A 79 11.41 1.67 0.95
CA TYR A 79 11.38 1.87 -0.49
C TYR A 79 11.93 3.24 -0.86
N LYS A 80 12.64 3.25 -2.00
CA LYS A 80 13.08 4.42 -2.74
C LYS A 80 12.28 4.49 -4.04
N PRO A 81 12.00 5.68 -4.56
CA PRO A 81 11.36 5.84 -5.87
C PRO A 81 12.26 5.23 -6.96
N GLU A 82 11.63 4.52 -7.90
CA GLU A 82 12.30 3.96 -9.08
C GLU A 82 12.12 4.86 -10.29
N VAL A 83 10.94 5.47 -10.41
CA VAL A 83 10.56 6.34 -11.53
C VAL A 83 10.21 7.71 -10.97
N TYR A 84 10.65 8.77 -11.66
CA TYR A 84 10.25 10.15 -11.38
C TYR A 84 9.48 10.72 -12.56
N GLU A 85 8.35 11.35 -12.29
CA GLU A 85 7.50 11.96 -13.30
C GLU A 85 6.97 13.32 -12.84
N LYS A 86 6.79 14.21 -13.83
CA LYS A 86 6.17 15.51 -13.60
C LYS A 86 4.66 15.37 -13.38
N ILE A 87 4.15 16.15 -12.44
CA ILE A 87 2.71 16.29 -12.20
C ILE A 87 2.15 17.17 -13.32
N VAL A 88 1.21 16.60 -14.09
CA VAL A 88 0.49 17.32 -15.15
C VAL A 88 -0.74 18.00 -14.58
N LYS A 89 -1.48 17.28 -13.73
CA LYS A 89 -2.71 17.78 -13.10
C LYS A 89 -2.87 17.15 -11.72
N LEU A 90 -3.36 17.94 -10.78
CA LEU A 90 -3.68 17.48 -9.44
C LEU A 90 -5.15 17.82 -9.13
N GLU A 91 -5.95 16.80 -8.86
CA GLU A 91 -7.36 16.96 -8.49
C GLU A 91 -7.53 16.59 -7.02
N ILE A 92 -8.03 17.52 -6.21
CA ILE A 92 -8.35 17.27 -4.82
C ILE A 92 -9.86 17.36 -4.67
N LYS A 93 -10.49 16.26 -4.26
CA LYS A 93 -11.91 16.22 -3.91
C LYS A 93 -12.08 15.51 -2.59
N ASP A 94 -12.60 16.22 -1.60
CA ASP A 94 -12.78 15.73 -0.23
C ASP A 94 -11.48 15.10 0.34
N LYS A 95 -11.55 13.80 0.64
CA LYS A 95 -10.46 12.99 1.15
C LYS A 95 -9.70 12.24 0.06
N ILE A 96 -9.82 12.61 -1.21
CA ILE A 96 -9.15 11.94 -2.33
C ILE A 96 -8.30 12.94 -3.10
N ILE A 97 -7.04 12.59 -3.33
CA ILE A 97 -6.11 13.29 -4.21
C ILE A 97 -5.89 12.40 -5.41
N LYS A 98 -6.14 12.92 -6.61
CA LYS A 98 -5.72 12.30 -7.86
C LYS A 98 -4.54 13.06 -8.42
N ILE A 99 -3.44 12.36 -8.67
CA ILE A 99 -2.25 12.91 -9.30
C ILE A 99 -2.17 12.33 -10.71
N HIS A 100 -2.30 13.19 -11.71
CA HIS A 100 -2.13 12.81 -13.10
C HIS A 100 -0.70 13.15 -13.53
N THR A 101 0.02 12.13 -13.99
CA THR A 101 1.26 12.28 -14.73
C THR A 101 1.00 12.02 -16.21
N ALA A 102 2.04 12.15 -17.05
CA ALA A 102 1.93 11.85 -18.47
C ALA A 102 1.54 10.38 -18.73
N ASN A 103 1.99 9.46 -17.86
CA ASN A 103 1.85 8.03 -18.10
C ASN A 103 0.83 7.34 -17.17
N LYS A 104 0.60 7.90 -15.97
CA LYS A 104 -0.25 7.26 -14.95
C LYS A 104 -1.11 8.27 -14.21
N THR A 105 -2.24 7.77 -13.72
CA THR A 105 -3.04 8.47 -12.72
C THR A 105 -2.95 7.71 -11.41
N PHE A 106 -2.65 8.43 -10.33
CA PHE A 106 -2.57 7.88 -8.99
C PHE A 106 -3.70 8.43 -8.14
N ILE A 107 -4.43 7.55 -7.46
CA ILE A 107 -5.49 7.90 -6.53
C ILE A 107 -4.98 7.64 -5.12
N ILE A 108 -4.91 8.69 -4.31
CA ILE A 108 -4.45 8.66 -2.94
C ILE A 108 -5.60 9.12 -2.05
N ARG A 109 -5.88 8.38 -0.97
CA ARG A 109 -6.86 8.82 0.03
C ARG A 109 -6.16 9.63 1.12
N LYS A 110 -6.53 10.91 1.29
CA LYS A 110 -6.21 11.71 2.48
C LYS A 110 -6.82 11.03 3.71
N GLY A 111 -5.97 10.65 4.64
CA GLY A 111 -6.34 9.99 5.88
C GLY A 111 -5.11 9.53 6.64
N LYS A 112 -5.32 9.14 7.90
CA LYS A 112 -4.28 8.77 8.89
C LYS A 112 -3.45 7.51 8.55
N ILE A 113 -3.49 7.05 7.29
CA ILE A 113 -2.56 6.05 6.77
C ILE A 113 -1.37 6.82 6.21
N LEU A 114 -0.52 7.26 7.16
CA LEU A 114 0.88 7.66 7.01
C LEU A 114 1.21 8.62 5.84
N GLY A 115 1.20 9.92 6.13
CA GLY A 115 2.04 10.91 5.42
C GLY A 115 1.34 12.20 4.97
N PHE A 116 0.02 12.17 4.79
CA PHE A 116 -0.78 13.38 4.54
C PHE A 116 -1.61 13.71 5.77
N THR A 117 -0.96 14.35 6.74
CA THR A 117 -1.68 15.09 7.79
C THR A 117 -2.44 16.25 7.15
N ASP A 118 -3.64 16.53 7.67
CA ASP A 118 -4.60 17.56 7.25
C ASP A 118 -4.08 19.00 7.46
N GLN A 119 -2.86 19.29 6.99
CA GLN A 119 -2.29 20.63 6.93
C GLN A 119 -2.10 20.98 5.45
N ILE A 120 -3.21 21.37 4.82
CA ILE A 120 -3.22 22.43 3.81
C ILE A 120 -3.88 23.61 4.51
#